data_AF-A0A846MH55-F1
#
_entry.id   AF-A0A846MH55-F1
#
_cell.length_a   1.000
_cell.length_b   1.000
_cell.length_c   1.000
_cell.angle_alpha   90.00
_cell.angle_beta   90.00
_cell.angle_gamma   90.00
#
_symmetry.space_group_name_H-M   'P 1'
#
loop_
_entity.id
_entity.type
_entity.pdbx_description
1 polymer ?
#
loop_
_entity_poly.entity_id
_entity_poly.type
_entity_poly.pdbx_seq_one_letter_code
_entity_poly.pdbx_strand_id
1 'polypeptide(L)' 'MEDLNYLLKNEQIELLKEQASSCTVARATHRSRASVYARRIREHGHPYRSGAVKGGTAFAPYPFGGEGRAS' A
#
# COMPACT_ATOMS: atom_id res chain seq x y z
N MET A 1 2.88 -19.09 -0.54
CA MET A 1 2.18 -17.82 -0.81
C MET A 1 2.15 -17.06 0.51
N GLU A 2 2.85 -15.92 0.62
CA GLU A 2 2.78 -15.08 1.83
C GLU A 2 1.39 -14.43 1.87
N ASP A 3 0.71 -14.47 3.03
CA ASP A 3 -0.59 -13.81 3.21
C ASP A 3 -0.44 -12.28 3.12
N LEU A 4 -1.44 -11.60 2.56
CA LEU A 4 -1.47 -10.14 2.46
C LEU A 4 -1.32 -9.47 3.83
N ASN A 5 -1.91 -10.05 4.89
CA ASN A 5 -1.76 -9.50 6.25
C ASN A 5 -0.30 -9.55 6.72
N TYR A 6 0.42 -10.62 6.37
CA TYR A 6 1.84 -10.72 6.67
C TYR A 6 2.62 -9.64 5.92
N LEU A 7 2.35 -9.44 4.64
CA LEU A 7 3.03 -8.42 3.84
C LEU A 7 2.80 -7.01 4.39
N LEU A 8 1.53 -6.66 4.69
CA LEU A 8 1.15 -5.36 5.24
C LEU A 8 1.79 -5.11 6.61
N LYS A 9 1.72 -6.10 7.50
CA LYS A 9 2.32 -6.00 8.84
C LYS A 9 3.82 -5.74 8.76
N ASN A 10 4.54 -6.46 7.90
CA ASN A 10 5.99 -6.28 7.78
C ASN A 10 6.37 -4.97 7.09
N GLU A 11 5.61 -4.52 6.08
CA GLU A 11 5.78 -3.19 5.49
C GLU A 11 5.69 -2.09 6.56
N GLN A 12 4.63 -2.13 7.37
CA GLN A 12 4.41 -1.16 8.45
C GLN A 12 5.52 -1.18 9.49
N ILE A 13 5.96 -2.38 9.91
CA ILE A 13 7.07 -2.52 10.87
C ILE A 13 8.34 -1.89 10.31
N GLU A 14 8.69 -2.15 9.04
CA GLU A 14 9.91 -1.60 8.46
C GLU A 14 9.82 -0.08 8.27
N LEU A 15 8.65 0.48 7.94
CA LEU A 15 8.45 1.93 7.91
C LEU A 15 8.62 2.57 9.30
N LEU A 16 8.09 1.95 10.35
CA LEU A 16 8.27 2.43 11.73
C LEU A 16 9.74 2.37 12.15
N LYS A 17 10.46 1.30 11.78
CA LYS A 17 11.91 1.19 12.03
C LYS A 17 12.72 2.20 11.23
N GLU A 18 12.35 2.50 9.99
CA GLU A 18 12.96 3.56 9.18
C GLU A 18 12.88 4.90 9.93
N GLN A 19 11.67 5.25 10.39
CA GLN A 19 11.42 6.51 11.11
C GLN A 19 12.14 6.58 12.46
N ALA A 20 12.18 5.48 13.21
CA ALA A 20 12.85 5.40 14.50
C ALA A 20 14.39 5.32 14.40
N SER A 21 14.94 5.03 13.23
CA SER A 21 16.38 4.83 13.07
C SER A 21 17.15 6.14 13.03
N SER A 22 18.08 6.30 13.96
CA SER A 22 19.05 7.40 13.99
C SER A 22 20.21 7.20 12.99
N CYS A 23 20.48 5.96 12.58
CA CYS A 23 21.55 5.61 11.66
C CYS A 23 21.07 5.65 10.20
N THR A 24 21.78 6.39 9.35
CA THR A 24 21.45 6.56 7.93
C THR A 24 21.44 5.24 7.15
N VAL A 25 22.41 4.35 7.43
CA VAL A 25 22.52 3.03 6.79
C VAL A 25 21.35 2.12 7.18
N ALA A 26 21.00 2.10 8.48
CA ALA A 26 19.88 1.33 8.97
C ALA A 26 18.55 1.87 8.41
N ARG A 27 18.38 3.19 8.35
CA ARG A 27 17.23 3.84 7.71
C ARG A 27 17.09 3.43 6.24
N ALA A 28 18.17 3.49 5.47
CA ALA A 28 18.17 3.07 4.07
C ALA A 28 17.82 1.57 3.92
N THR A 29 18.30 0.73 4.84
CA THR A 29 17.99 -0.70 4.86
C THR A 29 16.49 -0.95 5.11
N HIS A 30 15.91 -0.30 6.12
CA HIS A 30 14.48 -0.40 6.43
C HIS A 30 13.61 0.10 5.28
N ARG A 31 13.98 1.24 4.69
CA ARG A 31 13.33 1.76 3.46
C ARG A 31 13.35 0.74 2.32
N SER A 32 14.50 0.11 2.08
CA SER A 32 14.64 -0.91 1.04
C SER A 32 13.81 -2.15 1.32
N ARG A 33 13.63 -2.54 2.58
CA ARG A 33 12.77 -3.68 2.95
C ARG A 33 11.29 -3.32 2.80
N ALA A 34 10.88 -2.14 3.24
CA ALA A 34 9.52 -1.64 3.05
C ALA A 34 9.15 -1.58 1.56
N SER A 35 10.05 -1.12 0.69
CA SER A 35 9.78 -1.07 -0.76
C SER A 35 9.61 -2.45 -1.42
N VAL A 36 10.30 -3.48 -0.91
CA VAL A 36 10.11 -4.88 -1.34
C VAL A 36 8.73 -5.38 -0.94
N TYR A 37 8.30 -5.15 0.31
CA TYR A 37 6.95 -5.53 0.74
C TYR A 37 5.88 -4.78 -0.05
N ALA A 38 6.05 -3.47 -0.27
CA ALA A 38 5.16 -2.65 -1.08
C ALA A 38 4.98 -3.22 -2.50
N ARG A 39 6.08 -3.70 -3.12
CA ARG A 39 6.04 -4.36 -4.42
C ARG A 39 5.21 -5.63 -4.37
N ARG A 40 5.48 -6.51 -3.39
CA ARG A 40 4.74 -7.76 -3.21
C ARG A 40 3.25 -7.53 -2.93
N ILE A 41 2.90 -6.50 -2.18
CA ILE A 41 1.49 -6.10 -1.94
C ILE A 41 0.82 -5.68 -3.25
N ARG A 42 1.50 -4.89 -4.09
CA ARG A 42 0.95 -4.49 -5.40
C ARG A 42 0.73 -5.70 -6.31
N GLU A 43 1.65 -6.66 -6.29
CA GLU A 43 1.60 -7.90 -7.07
C GLU A 43 0.68 -8.97 -6.46
N HIS A 44 0.28 -8.82 -5.19
CA HIS A 44 -0.59 -9.77 -4.53
C HIS A 44 -1.95 -9.81 -5.24
N GLY A 45 -2.38 -11.01 -5.62
CA GLY A 45 -3.69 -11.24 -6.19
C GLY A 45 -4.76 -10.88 -5.17
N HIS A 46 -5.43 -9.73 -5.36
CA HIS A 46 -6.57 -9.38 -4.53
C HIS A 46 -7.82 -10.01 -5.14
N PRO A 47 -8.60 -10.79 -4.36
CA PRO A 47 -9.86 -11.36 -4.85
C PRO A 47 -10.87 -10.28 -5.27
N TYR A 48 -10.70 -9.04 -4.81
CA TYR A 48 -11.48 -7.85 -5.18
C TYR A 48 -10.80 -6.95 -6.24
N ARG A 49 -9.59 -7.28 -6.73
CA ARG A 49 -9.05 -6.70 -7.98
C ARG A 49 -9.40 -7.57 -9.19
N SER A 50 -10.51 -8.30 -9.10
CA SER A 50 -11.07 -9.09 -10.18
C SER A 50 -11.39 -8.18 -11.38
N GLY A 51 -10.50 -8.25 -12.37
CA GLY A 51 -10.62 -7.54 -13.63
C GLY A 51 -9.84 -6.25 -13.65
N ALA A 52 -8.82 -6.20 -14.50
CA ALA A 52 -8.45 -4.96 -15.14
C ALA A 52 -9.69 -4.40 -15.85
N VAL A 53 -10.49 -3.60 -15.16
CA VAL A 53 -11.39 -2.67 -15.82
C VAL A 53 -10.47 -1.63 -16.45
N LYS A 54 -10.20 -1.80 -17.74
CA LYS A 54 -9.77 -0.70 -18.61
C LYS A 54 -10.88 0.34 -18.58
N GLY A 55 -10.87 1.21 -17.59
CA GLY A 55 -11.89 2.23 -17.44
C GLY A 55 -11.67 2.99 -16.16
N GLY A 56 -11.30 4.26 -16.29
CA GLY A 56 -11.21 5.21 -15.20
C GLY A 56 -12.59 5.51 -14.63
N THR A 57 -13.21 4.54 -13.96
CA THR A 57 -14.37 4.82 -13.12
C THR A 57 -13.84 5.32 -11.79
N ALA A 58 -13.89 6.63 -11.60
CA ALA A 58 -13.62 7.26 -10.32
C ALA A 58 -14.49 6.60 -9.25
N PHE A 59 -13.89 6.37 -8.08
CA PHE A 59 -14.61 5.93 -6.90
C PHE A 59 -15.79 6.90 -6.65
N ALA A 60 -17.03 6.40 -6.73
CA ALA A 60 -18.26 7.15 -6.55
C ALA A 60 -18.85 6.79 -5.18
N PRO A 61 -18.53 7.54 -4.12
CA PRO A 61 -18.83 7.14 -2.75
C PRO A 61 -20.25 7.45 -2.28
N TYR A 62 -21.18 7.91 -3.13
CA TYR A 62 -22.51 8.31 -2.69
C TYR A 62 -23.29 7.13 -2.06
N PRO A 63 -23.92 7.30 -0.87
CA PRO A 63 -24.13 8.54 -0.11
C PRO A 63 -23.05 8.87 0.94
N PHE A 64 -21.98 8.10 1.04
CA PHE A 64 -20.97 8.18 2.12
C PHE A 64 -19.72 9.01 1.80
N GLY A 65 -19.61 9.60 0.62
CA GLY A 65 -18.52 10.53 0.30
C GLY A 65 -19.04 11.80 -0.34
N GLY A 66 -18.61 12.92 0.22
CA GLY A 66 -19.05 14.25 -0.16
C GLY A 66 -18.83 14.49 -1.64
N GLU A 67 -19.92 14.82 -2.33
CA GLU A 67 -19.91 15.30 -3.70
C GLU A 67 -19.05 16.56 -3.76
N GLY A 68 -17.84 16.40 -4.31
CA GLY A 68 -17.08 17.53 -4.83
C GLY A 68 -17.91 18.15 -5.95
N ARG A 69 -18.55 19.28 -5.65
CA ARG A 69 -19.21 20.15 -6.62
C ARG A 69 -18.28 20.39 -7.82
N ALA A 70 -18.63 19.81 -8.96
CA ALA A 70 -18.20 20.31 -10.25
C ALA A 70 -19.25 21.31 -10.74
N SER A 71 -18.73 22.41 -11.28
CA SER A 71 -19.38 23.67 -11.66
C SER A 71 -20.58 23.55 -12.58
#